data_AF-A0A8T4WUA9-F1
#
_entry.id   AF-A0A8T4WUA9-F1
#
_cell.length_a   1.000
_cell.length_b   1.000
_cell.length_c   1.000
_cell.angle_alpha   90.00
_cell.angle_beta   90.00
_cell.angle_gamma   90.00
#
_symmetry.space_group_name_H-M   'P 1'
#
loop_
_entity.id
_entity.type
_entity.pdbx_description
1 polymer ?
#
loop_
_entity_poly.entity_id
_entity_poly.type
_entity_poly.pdbx_seq_one_letter_code
_entity_poly.pdbx_strand_id
1 'polypeptide(L)'
;MIELLRAKRRLGTDLVFTIILIVTYLILSLELTQIITELNSLFLATFAFLGLGLLILLLISDMNPRFASIIHAGVFPFFSLIFTFSKWMPNTIPNLTGIELQFSITILFYTFLMIAYFTTQLLIHQKTPMPQEIRRSQ
;
A
#
# COMPACT_ATOMS: atom_id res chain seq x y z
N MET A 1 9.91 -15.90 18.86
CA MET A 1 10.93 -15.00 18.28
C MET A 1 10.66 -14.66 16.81
N ILE A 2 10.34 -15.63 15.96
CA ILE A 2 10.12 -15.43 14.51
C ILE A 2 8.89 -14.54 14.20
N GLU A 3 7.79 -14.68 14.95
CA GLU A 3 6.57 -13.88 14.74
C GLU A 3 6.74 -12.41 15.12
N LEU A 4 7.43 -12.11 16.22
CA LEU A 4 7.76 -10.75 16.63
C LEU A 4 8.66 -10.03 15.60
N LEU A 5 9.67 -10.74 15.07
CA LEU A 5 10.55 -10.22 14.01
C LEU A 5 9.77 -9.95 12.72
N ARG A 6 8.75 -10.75 12.42
CA ARG A 6 7.86 -10.56 11.27
C ARG A 6 6.96 -9.33 11.45
N ALA A 7 6.35 -9.16 12.62
CA ALA A 7 5.58 -7.97 12.94
C ALA A 7 6.45 -6.70 12.86
N LYS A 8 7.66 -6.72 13.43
CA LYS A 8 8.62 -5.62 13.33
C LYS A 8 9.01 -5.28 11.89
N ARG A 9 9.27 -6.29 11.05
CA ARG A 9 9.58 -6.08 9.63
C ARG A 9 8.42 -5.43 8.88
N ARG A 10 7.19 -5.87 9.14
CA ARG A 10 5.98 -5.29 8.52
C ARG A 10 5.77 -3.84 8.92
N LEU A 11 5.84 -3.55 10.22
CA LEU A 11 5.78 -2.17 10.72
C LEU A 11 6.87 -1.29 10.11
N GLY A 12 8.09 -1.84 9.94
CA GLY A 12 9.17 -1.15 9.24
C GLY A 12 8.82 -0.85 7.78
N THR A 13 8.29 -1.82 7.04
CA THR A 13 7.84 -1.63 5.66
C THR A 13 6.68 -0.62 5.56
N ASP A 14 5.72 -0.67 6.48
CA ASP A 14 4.60 0.28 6.54
C ASP A 14 5.09 1.70 6.80
N LEU A 15 6.07 1.86 7.70
CA LEU A 15 6.66 3.15 8.00
C LEU A 15 7.44 3.71 6.81
N VAL A 16 8.29 2.90 6.17
CA VAL A 16 9.01 3.31 4.95
C VAL A 16 8.02 3.69 3.85
N PHE A 17 6.98 2.89 3.65
CA PHE A 17 5.95 3.17 2.66
C PHE A 17 5.17 4.46 2.95
N THR A 18 4.83 4.69 4.22
CA THR A 18 4.18 5.93 4.67
C THR A 18 5.05 7.15 4.35
N ILE A 19 6.36 7.08 4.62
CA ILE A 19 7.30 8.16 4.29
C ILE A 19 7.30 8.41 2.79
N ILE A 20 7.40 7.37 1.98
CA ILE A 20 7.39 7.49 0.51
C ILE A 20 6.09 8.12 0.03
N LEU A 21 4.93 7.71 0.58
CA LEU A 21 3.63 8.30 0.27
C LEU A 21 3.55 9.78 0.65
N ILE A 22 4.04 10.17 1.82
CA ILE A 22 4.06 11.57 2.26
C ILE A 22 4.92 12.41 1.30
N VAL A 23 6.14 11.95 1.00
CA VAL A 23 7.05 12.66 0.09
C VAL A 23 6.44 12.78 -1.31
N THR A 24 5.84 11.69 -1.81
CA THR A 24 5.16 11.67 -3.11
C THR A 24 3.99 12.65 -3.14
N TYR A 25 3.14 12.65 -2.10
CA TYR A 25 2.03 13.58 -1.97
C TYR A 25 2.51 15.03 -1.99
N LEU A 26 3.56 15.35 -1.22
CA LEU A 26 4.11 16.70 -1.16
C LEU A 26 4.59 17.16 -2.54
N ILE A 27 5.39 16.35 -3.23
CA ILE A 27 5.89 16.67 -4.58
C ILE A 27 4.72 16.90 -5.54
N LEU A 28 3.76 15.97 -5.59
CA LEU A 28 2.61 16.07 -6.50
C LEU A 28 1.70 17.26 -6.15
N SER A 29 1.51 17.56 -4.87
CA SER A 29 0.66 18.69 -4.45
C SER A 29 1.23 20.05 -4.86
N LEU A 30 2.56 20.16 -4.95
CA LEU A 30 3.25 21.36 -5.41
C LEU A 30 3.21 21.50 -6.94
N GLU A 31 3.45 20.40 -7.65
CA GLU A 31 3.52 20.37 -9.12
C GLU A 31 2.14 20.39 -9.79
N LEU A 32 1.12 19.80 -9.15
CA LEU A 32 -0.18 19.51 -9.76
C LEU A 32 -1.32 20.20 -9.00
N THR A 33 -1.17 21.49 -8.75
CA THR A 33 -2.14 22.32 -8.02
C THR A 33 -3.56 22.29 -8.61
N GLN A 34 -3.68 22.12 -9.93
CA GLN A 34 -4.97 22.09 -10.65
C GLN A 34 -5.82 20.84 -10.35
N ILE A 35 -5.20 19.77 -9.85
CA ILE A 35 -5.86 18.50 -9.51
C ILE A 35 -5.65 18.12 -8.04
N ILE A 36 -5.44 19.13 -7.20
CA ILE A 36 -5.08 18.92 -5.80
C ILE A 36 -6.21 18.27 -5.00
N THR A 37 -7.47 18.52 -5.34
CA THR A 37 -8.62 17.92 -4.65
C THR A 37 -8.67 16.41 -4.90
N GLU A 38 -8.39 16.01 -6.13
CA GLU A 38 -8.31 14.65 -6.61
C GLU A 38 -7.19 13.91 -5.87
N LEU A 39 -5.99 14.51 -5.85
CA LEU A 39 -4.82 14.02 -5.13
C LEU A 39 -5.10 13.88 -3.64
N ASN A 40 -5.66 14.91 -2.99
CA ASN A 40 -6.01 14.88 -1.57
C ASN A 40 -6.91 13.68 -1.25
N SER A 41 -7.94 13.45 -2.07
CA SER A 41 -8.86 12.34 -1.85
C SER A 41 -8.21 10.97 -2.03
N LEU A 42 -7.27 10.84 -2.99
CA LEU A 42 -6.53 9.61 -3.24
C LEU A 42 -5.58 9.28 -2.09
N PHE A 43 -4.75 10.25 -1.69
CA PHE A 43 -3.78 10.05 -0.62
C PHE A 43 -4.46 9.89 0.74
N LEU A 44 -5.53 10.64 1.02
CA LEU A 44 -6.32 10.47 2.25
C LEU A 44 -6.91 9.06 2.35
N ALA A 45 -7.52 8.56 1.27
CA ALA A 45 -8.03 7.19 1.24
C ALA A 45 -6.91 6.17 1.49
N THR A 46 -5.74 6.36 0.87
CA THR A 46 -4.56 5.49 1.05
C THR A 46 -4.11 5.45 2.50
N PHE A 47 -3.95 6.61 3.14
CA PHE A 47 -3.55 6.70 4.55
C PHE A 47 -4.60 6.10 5.48
N ALA A 48 -5.88 6.30 5.18
CA ALA A 48 -6.97 5.70 5.94
C ALA A 48 -6.95 4.15 5.83
N PHE A 49 -6.78 3.60 4.63
CA PHE A 49 -6.67 2.15 4.44
C PHE A 49 -5.43 1.56 5.08
N LEU A 50 -4.28 2.24 5.01
CA LEU A 50 -3.06 1.82 5.69
C LEU A 50 -3.24 1.82 7.21
N GLY A 51 -3.84 2.89 7.76
CA GLY A 51 -4.12 3.01 9.19
C GLY A 51 -5.12 1.95 9.69
N LEU A 52 -6.19 1.69 8.93
CA LEU A 52 -7.15 0.63 9.24
C LEU A 52 -6.51 -0.76 9.16
N GLY A 53 -5.68 -1.00 8.15
CA GLY A 53 -4.90 -2.22 8.02
C GLY A 53 -4.03 -2.45 9.24
N LEU A 54 -3.22 -1.46 9.60
CA LEU A 54 -2.35 -1.48 10.77
C LEU A 54 -3.14 -1.77 12.06
N LEU A 55 -4.28 -1.08 12.23
CA LEU A 55 -5.13 -1.24 13.41
C LEU A 55 -5.69 -2.67 13.52
N ILE A 56 -6.14 -3.26 12.41
CA ILE A 56 -6.56 -4.66 12.38
C ILE A 56 -5.40 -5.61 12.65
N LEU A 57 -4.22 -5.32 12.11
CA LEU A 57 -3.03 -6.11 12.40
C LEU A 57 -2.74 -6.12 13.90
N LEU A 58 -2.82 -4.98 14.57
CA LEU A 58 -2.53 -4.84 16.00
C LEU A 58 -3.63 -5.43 16.90
N LEU A 59 -4.90 -5.30 16.53
CA LEU A 59 -6.02 -5.79 17.36
C LEU A 59 -6.24 -7.29 17.22
N ILE A 60 -6.03 -7.84 16.02
CA ILE A 60 -6.38 -9.23 15.70
C ILE A 60 -5.14 -10.13 15.68
N SER A 61 -3.91 -9.58 15.74
CA SER A 61 -2.68 -10.40 15.76
C SER A 61 -2.68 -11.44 16.86
N ASP A 62 -3.19 -11.09 18.04
CA ASP A 62 -3.08 -11.92 19.23
C ASP A 62 -4.11 -13.06 19.22
N MET A 63 -5.24 -12.87 18.52
CA MET A 63 -6.30 -13.87 18.39
C MET A 63 -6.12 -14.75 17.16
N ASN A 64 -5.75 -14.17 16.02
CA ASN A 64 -5.54 -14.90 14.77
C ASN A 64 -4.53 -14.18 13.87
N PRO A 65 -3.22 -14.46 14.04
CA PRO A 65 -2.16 -13.77 13.32
C PRO A 65 -2.18 -14.06 11.81
N ARG A 66 -2.71 -15.21 11.39
CA ARG A 66 -2.86 -15.56 9.97
C ARG A 66 -3.93 -14.69 9.32
N PHE A 67 -5.09 -14.55 9.95
CA PHE A 67 -6.19 -13.73 9.46
C PHE A 67 -5.83 -12.24 9.45
N ALA A 68 -5.26 -11.73 10.54
CA ALA A 68 -4.77 -10.35 10.63
C ALA A 68 -3.75 -10.05 9.53
N SER A 69 -2.87 -11.01 9.25
CA SER A 69 -1.90 -10.91 8.16
C SER A 69 -2.52 -10.89 6.77
N ILE A 70 -3.49 -11.77 6.48
CA ILE A 70 -4.16 -11.84 5.17
C ILE A 70 -4.92 -10.55 4.92
N ILE A 71 -5.57 -10.02 5.95
CA ILE A 71 -6.28 -8.75 5.83
C ILE A 71 -5.31 -7.59 5.56
N HIS A 72 -4.25 -7.48 6.36
CA HIS A 72 -3.26 -6.40 6.23
C HIS A 72 -2.47 -6.45 4.91
N ALA A 73 -1.97 -7.61 4.51
CA ALA A 73 -1.10 -7.75 3.34
C ALA A 73 -1.88 -8.01 2.04
N GLY A 74 -3.06 -8.61 2.13
CA GLY A 74 -3.87 -9.03 0.98
C GLY A 74 -5.01 -8.06 0.71
N VAL A 75 -5.94 -7.99 1.67
CA VAL A 75 -7.25 -7.37 1.48
C VAL A 75 -7.16 -5.84 1.37
N PHE A 76 -6.43 -5.18 2.28
CA PHE A 76 -6.36 -3.72 2.30
C PHE A 76 -5.70 -3.10 1.06
N PRO A 77 -4.50 -3.53 0.63
CA PRO A 77 -3.85 -2.94 -0.54
C PRO A 77 -4.66 -3.20 -1.82
N PHE A 78 -5.31 -4.36 -1.90
CA PHE A 78 -6.16 -4.72 -3.03
C PHE A 78 -7.42 -3.86 -3.10
N PHE A 79 -8.10 -3.60 -1.98
CA PHE A 79 -9.23 -2.67 -1.96
C PHE A 79 -8.82 -1.22 -2.25
N SER A 80 -7.63 -0.80 -1.80
CA SER A 80 -7.09 0.52 -2.14
C SER A 80 -6.83 0.66 -3.65
N LEU A 81 -6.31 -0.39 -4.30
CA LEU A 81 -6.16 -0.45 -5.76
C LEU A 81 -7.52 -0.44 -6.47
N ILE A 82 -8.49 -1.24 -6.03
CA ILE A 82 -9.84 -1.24 -6.61
C ILE A 82 -10.52 0.12 -6.42
N PHE A 83 -10.38 0.76 -5.26
CA PHE A 83 -10.91 2.10 -5.03
C PHE A 83 -10.30 3.12 -6.00
N THR A 84 -8.99 3.02 -6.23
CA THR A 84 -8.29 3.86 -7.19
C THR A 84 -8.80 3.60 -8.61
N PHE A 85 -8.93 2.33 -9.01
CA PHE A 85 -9.46 1.97 -10.32
C PHE A 85 -10.92 2.38 -10.49
N SER A 86 -11.79 2.16 -9.51
CA SER A 86 -13.23 2.42 -9.63
C SER A 86 -13.57 3.91 -9.59
N LYS A 87 -12.88 4.70 -8.76
CA LYS A 87 -13.10 6.14 -8.67
C LYS A 87 -12.51 6.90 -9.86
N TRP A 88 -11.45 6.36 -10.46
CA TRP A 88 -10.66 7.07 -11.47
C TRP A 88 -10.50 6.29 -12.78
N MET A 89 -11.36 5.28 -13.02
CA MET A 89 -11.47 4.63 -14.32
C MET A 89 -11.77 5.73 -15.34
N PRO A 90 -10.94 5.88 -16.39
CA PRO A 90 -11.13 6.96 -17.33
C PRO A 90 -12.44 6.70 -18.08
N ASN A 91 -13.45 7.53 -17.84
CA ASN A 91 -14.58 7.68 -18.75
C ASN A 91 -14.17 8.41 -20.05
N THR A 92 -12.88 8.68 -20.25
CA THR A 92 -12.32 9.51 -21.32
C THR A 92 -11.11 8.82 -21.94
N ILE A 93 -11.38 7.96 -22.92
CA ILE A 93 -10.43 7.58 -23.97
C ILE A 93 -11.06 8.05 -25.29
N PRO A 94 -11.12 9.38 -25.52
CA PRO A 94 -10.24 9.88 -26.56
C PRO A 94 -9.72 11.32 -26.30
N ASN A 95 -8.41 11.51 -26.54
CA ASN A 95 -7.65 12.78 -26.51
C ASN A 95 -7.20 13.30 -25.13
N LEU A 96 -6.37 12.52 -24.44
CA LEU A 96 -5.61 12.97 -23.26
C LEU A 96 -4.59 14.06 -23.65
N THR A 97 -4.96 15.34 -23.54
CA THR A 97 -4.02 16.46 -23.72
C THR A 97 -3.96 17.33 -22.46
N GLY A 98 -2.75 17.76 -22.07
CA GLY A 98 -2.55 18.63 -20.91
C GLY A 98 -2.75 17.92 -19.57
N ILE A 99 -3.69 18.42 -18.77
CA ILE A 99 -3.87 18.06 -17.35
C ILE A 99 -4.32 16.60 -17.18
N GLU A 100 -5.17 16.10 -18.08
CA GLU A 100 -5.67 14.72 -18.03
C GLU A 100 -4.55 13.69 -18.25
N LEU A 101 -3.56 14.02 -19.09
CA LEU A 101 -2.38 13.20 -19.30
C LEU A 101 -1.51 13.18 -18.04
N GLN A 102 -1.26 14.34 -17.42
CA GLN A 102 -0.50 14.44 -16.17
C GLN A 102 -1.18 13.67 -15.04
N PHE A 103 -2.52 13.77 -14.95
CA PHE A 103 -3.30 13.03 -13.99
C PHE A 103 -3.22 11.51 -14.22
N SER A 104 -3.34 11.07 -15.47
CA SER A 104 -3.23 9.66 -15.85
C SER A 104 -1.85 9.08 -15.51
N ILE A 105 -0.78 9.81 -15.82
CA ILE A 105 0.60 9.44 -15.45
C ILE A 105 0.74 9.35 -13.93
N THR A 106 0.14 10.28 -13.19
CA THR A 106 0.16 10.29 -11.73
C THR A 106 -0.56 9.07 -11.13
N ILE A 107 -1.73 8.71 -11.67
CA ILE A 107 -2.45 7.50 -11.27
C ILE A 107 -1.62 6.25 -11.58
N LEU A 108 -0.98 6.17 -12.74
CA LEU A 108 -0.12 5.04 -13.10
C LEU A 108 1.07 4.90 -12.14
N PHE A 109 1.75 6.02 -11.85
CA PHE A 109 2.84 6.05 -10.89
C PHE A 109 2.38 5.62 -9.49
N TYR A 110 1.27 6.17 -9.01
CA TYR A 110 0.66 5.78 -7.73
C TYR A 110 0.29 4.29 -7.69
N THR A 111 -0.30 3.78 -8.77
CA THR A 111 -0.67 2.36 -8.91
C THR A 111 0.57 1.47 -8.82
N PHE A 112 1.65 1.85 -9.50
CA PHE A 112 2.93 1.13 -9.42
C PHE A 112 3.49 1.12 -7.99
N LEU A 113 3.41 2.26 -7.29
CA LEU A 113 3.82 2.37 -5.89
C LEU A 113 3.01 1.41 -4.99
N MET A 114 1.70 1.35 -5.18
CA MET A 114 0.81 0.43 -4.45
C MET A 114 1.13 -1.04 -4.74
N ILE A 115 1.41 -1.39 -6.00
CA ILE A 115 1.82 -2.75 -6.40
C ILE A 115 3.16 -3.14 -5.76
N ALA A 116 4.13 -2.23 -5.74
CA ALA A 116 5.42 -2.48 -5.11
C ALA A 116 5.28 -2.74 -3.60
N TYR A 117 4.47 -1.94 -2.91
CA TYR A 117 4.13 -2.14 -1.51
C TYR A 117 3.44 -3.50 -1.27
N PHE A 118 2.42 -3.81 -2.07
CA PHE A 118 1.69 -5.08 -2.00
C PHE A 118 2.62 -6.29 -2.17
N THR A 119 3.45 -6.26 -3.20
CA THR A 119 4.42 -7.33 -3.49
C THR A 119 5.39 -7.50 -2.33
N THR A 120 5.89 -6.40 -1.76
CA THR A 120 6.79 -6.43 -0.60
C THR A 120 6.11 -7.05 0.62
N GLN A 121 4.87 -6.65 0.93
CA GLN A 121 4.10 -7.20 2.05
C GLN A 121 3.78 -8.69 1.87
N LEU A 122 3.45 -9.11 0.64
CA LEU A 122 3.25 -10.53 0.30
C LEU A 122 4.52 -11.35 0.45
N LEU A 123 5.67 -10.85 -0.02
CA LEU A 123 6.95 -11.55 0.13
C LEU A 123 7.33 -11.71 1.61
N ILE A 124 7.08 -10.69 2.43
CA ILE A 124 7.27 -10.77 3.89
C ILE A 124 6.32 -11.79 4.51
N HIS A 125 5.11 -11.97 3.97
CA HIS A 125 4.18 -13.02 4.39
C HIS A 125 4.64 -14.43 4.00
N GLN A 126 5.07 -14.63 2.76
CA GLN A 126 5.45 -15.93 2.18
C GLN A 126 6.79 -16.47 2.69
N LYS A 127 7.67 -15.62 3.23
CA LYS A 127 8.93 -16.07 3.87
C LYS A 127 8.65 -16.79 5.21
N THR A 128 8.17 -18.03 5.12
CA THR A 128 8.31 -19.08 6.13
C THR A 128 9.66 -19.76 5.92
N PRO A 129 10.56 -19.83 6.91
CA PRO A 129 11.65 -20.79 6.81
C PRO A 129 11.03 -22.19 6.79
N MET A 130 11.45 -23.03 5.84
CA MET A 130 11.10 -24.45 5.92
C MET A 130 11.66 -25.02 7.24
N PRO A 131 11.02 -26.04 7.85
CA PRO A 131 11.53 -26.68 9.07
C PRO A 131 13.01 -27.11 8.99
N GLN A 132 13.53 -27.29 7.78
CA GLN A 132 14.92 -27.66 7.50
C GLN A 132 15.93 -26.52 7.72
N GLU A 133 15.56 -25.25 7.62
CA GLU A 133 16.48 -24.11 7.84
C GLU A 133 16.71 -23.83 9.34
N ILE A 134 15.72 -24.15 10.19
CA ILE A 134 15.82 -23.99 11.64
C ILE A 134 16.80 -25.03 12.24
N ARG A 135 16.92 -26.22 11.65
CA ARG A 135 17.89 -27.24 12.09
C ARG A 135 19.34 -26.94 11.72
N ARG A 136 19.60 -26.04 10.77
CA ARG A 136 20.97 -25.67 10.36
C ARG A 136 21.51 -24.45 11.13
N SER A 137 20.67 -23.83 11.96
CA SER A 137 21.00 -22.63 12.74
C SER A 137 21.00 -22.87 14.25
N GLN A 138 20.86 -24.13 14.67
CA GLN A 138 21.14 -24.64 16.02
C GLN A 138 22.36 -25.56 15.95
#